data_AF-A0A6L7QLF5-F1
#
_entry.id   AF-A0A6L7QLF5-F1
#
_cell.length_a   1.000
_cell.length_b   1.000
_cell.length_c   1.000
_cell.angle_alpha   90.00
_cell.angle_beta   90.00
_cell.angle_gamma   90.00
#
_symmetry.space_group_name_H-M   'P 1'
#
loop_
_entity.id
_entity.type
_entity.pdbx_description
1 polymer ?
#
loop_
_entity_poly.entity_id
_entity_poly.type
_entity_poly.pdbx_seq_one_letter_code
_entity_poly.pdbx_strand_id
1 'polypeptide(L)'
;MAYVSIAAKTRKNPPHWAVRQRDLIALMDRAAHPFVEHSTRPDGTLIQRTEWTSMDGTDNGYEAFLSFPLFYLLGGGEHIYQIAGKEWDAITWQYANYGTVEREFVTGFDWFHHSESYTYIYYLALADPAHLINRTRALRYAAMYTGADPLAPNWDAQRKMIRSPLNGSKGPRFVTTQVDWDYHRPILANYLAPFEDIPGADSSDPLFKVDWTDDEVFAQVLDLINQRMTRCDVPLNLSVTSLITNAYLYTGDDQYKTWVLDYLQAWEERCAANGGIMPDNIGPEGTIGELMDGKWWGGYYGWRWPHGARNIVEPAQVAGSCALLMTGDD
;
A
#
# COMPACT_ATOMS: atom_id res chain seq x y z
N MET A 1 33.19 21.08 0.21
CA MET A 1 32.86 19.66 0.03
C MET A 1 34.16 18.89 -0.10
N ALA A 2 34.41 17.90 0.76
CA ALA A 2 35.55 17.01 0.61
C ALA A 2 35.19 15.93 -0.42
N TYR A 3 35.93 15.84 -1.52
CA TYR A 3 35.74 14.77 -2.49
C TYR A 3 36.35 13.48 -1.93
N VAL A 4 35.58 12.40 -1.94
CA VAL A 4 36.12 11.06 -1.69
C VAL A 4 36.76 10.55 -2.98
N SER A 5 38.07 10.35 -2.98
CA SER A 5 38.76 9.71 -4.10
C SER A 5 38.81 8.20 -3.91
N ILE A 6 38.22 7.44 -4.84
CA ILE A 6 38.36 5.99 -4.90
C ILE A 6 39.50 5.66 -5.88
N ALA A 7 40.52 4.95 -5.42
CA ALA A 7 41.66 4.52 -6.24
C ALA A 7 41.80 2.99 -6.25
N ALA A 8 41.75 2.38 -7.43
CA ALA A 8 42.02 0.95 -7.59
C ALA A 8 43.52 0.69 -7.53
N LYS A 9 43.97 -0.15 -6.58
CA LYS A 9 45.39 -0.49 -6.40
C LYS A 9 45.83 -1.73 -7.19
N THR A 10 44.88 -2.58 -7.59
CA THR A 10 45.17 -3.88 -8.22
C THR A 10 44.08 -4.25 -9.23
N ARG A 11 44.47 -4.89 -10.34
CA ARG A 11 43.55 -5.52 -11.29
C ARG A 11 43.30 -6.98 -10.88
N LYS A 12 42.05 -7.42 -10.89
CA LYS A 12 41.66 -8.82 -10.71
C LYS A 12 40.70 -9.23 -11.82
N ASN A 13 40.70 -10.51 -12.19
CA ASN A 13 39.65 -11.05 -13.05
C ASN A 13 38.34 -11.09 -12.25
N PRO A 14 37.20 -10.66 -12.82
CA PRO A 14 35.93 -10.75 -12.13
C PRO A 14 35.58 -12.22 -11.87
N PRO A 15 34.97 -12.54 -10.71
CA PRO A 15 34.48 -13.89 -10.46
C PRO A 15 33.38 -14.27 -11.47
N HIS A 16 33.25 -15.55 -11.77
CA HIS A 16 32.28 -16.03 -12.78
C HIS A 16 30.83 -15.59 -12.53
N TRP A 17 30.41 -15.50 -11.27
CA TRP A 17 29.06 -15.04 -10.94
C TRP A 17 28.80 -13.60 -11.40
N ALA A 18 29.79 -12.72 -11.31
CA ALA A 18 29.64 -11.32 -11.69
C ALA A 18 29.51 -11.16 -13.21
N VAL A 19 30.25 -11.98 -13.98
CA VAL A 19 30.11 -12.03 -15.44
C VAL A 19 28.70 -12.50 -15.83
N ARG A 20 28.25 -13.61 -15.24
CA ARG A 20 26.89 -14.15 -15.50
C ARG A 20 25.78 -13.19 -15.09
N GLN A 21 25.95 -12.44 -14.01
CA GLN A 21 25.00 -11.40 -13.60
C GLN A 21 24.91 -10.29 -14.64
N ARG A 22 26.03 -9.84 -15.21
CA ARG A 22 26.02 -8.86 -16.31
C ARG A 22 25.37 -9.41 -17.58
N ASP A 23 25.59 -10.68 -17.90
CA ASP A 23 24.92 -11.34 -19.03
C ASP A 23 23.40 -11.41 -18.82
N LEU A 24 22.95 -11.73 -17.60
CA LEU A 24 21.53 -11.74 -17.22
C LEU A 24 20.92 -10.34 -17.35
N ILE A 25 21.57 -9.31 -16.80
CA ILE A 25 21.11 -7.91 -16.92
C ILE A 25 21.00 -7.52 -18.41
N ALA A 26 22.02 -7.82 -19.22
CA ALA A 26 21.99 -7.51 -20.64
C ALA A 26 20.86 -8.25 -21.40
N LEU A 27 20.52 -9.47 -20.98
CA LEU A 27 19.39 -10.22 -21.52
C LEU A 27 18.05 -9.58 -21.12
N MET A 28 17.89 -9.21 -19.85
CA MET A 28 16.69 -8.54 -19.33
C MET A 28 16.44 -7.19 -20.01
N ASP A 29 17.49 -6.37 -20.20
CA ASP A 29 17.43 -5.10 -20.95
C ASP A 29 16.81 -5.28 -22.35
N ARG A 30 17.24 -6.33 -23.07
CA ARG A 30 16.69 -6.64 -24.41
C ARG A 30 15.28 -7.19 -24.35
N ALA A 31 14.96 -7.99 -23.32
CA ALA A 31 13.65 -8.61 -23.16
C ALA A 31 12.55 -7.63 -22.73
N ALA A 32 12.92 -6.50 -22.11
CA ALA A 32 11.96 -5.48 -21.68
C ALA A 32 11.16 -4.88 -22.86
N HIS A 33 11.81 -4.64 -24.00
CA HIS A 33 11.15 -4.03 -25.17
C HIS A 33 9.99 -4.87 -25.73
N PRO A 34 10.16 -6.15 -26.10
CA PRO A 34 9.04 -6.96 -26.59
C PRO A 34 7.95 -7.16 -25.53
N PHE A 35 8.31 -7.14 -24.24
CA PHE A 35 7.31 -7.17 -23.16
C PHE A 35 6.44 -5.90 -23.16
N VAL A 36 7.06 -4.71 -23.26
CA VAL A 36 6.35 -3.43 -23.33
C VAL A 36 5.47 -3.38 -24.58
N GLU A 37 6.04 -3.69 -25.75
CA GLU A 37 5.32 -3.71 -27.04
C GLU A 37 4.12 -4.67 -27.05
N HIS A 38 4.21 -5.78 -26.32
CA HIS A 38 3.11 -6.73 -26.19
C HIS A 38 2.03 -6.25 -25.21
N SER A 39 2.43 -5.58 -24.14
CA SER A 39 1.56 -5.26 -23.00
C SER A 39 0.88 -3.90 -23.14
N THR A 40 1.40 -2.99 -23.99
CA THR A 40 0.95 -1.60 -24.06
C THR A 40 0.66 -1.13 -25.48
N ARG A 41 -0.18 -0.11 -25.59
CA ARG A 41 -0.38 0.65 -26.83
C ARG A 41 0.78 1.62 -27.05
N PRO A 42 0.91 2.23 -28.26
CA PRO A 42 1.96 3.20 -28.52
C PRO A 42 2.03 4.38 -27.52
N ASP A 43 0.89 4.77 -26.95
CA ASP A 43 0.78 5.83 -25.93
C ASP A 43 1.17 5.39 -24.51
N GLY A 44 1.45 4.10 -24.27
CA GLY A 44 1.77 3.52 -22.97
C GLY A 44 0.55 2.98 -22.21
N THR A 45 -0.68 3.11 -22.73
CA THR A 45 -1.84 2.55 -22.04
C THR A 45 -1.85 1.03 -22.13
N LEU A 46 -2.18 0.35 -21.02
CA LEU A 46 -2.20 -1.10 -20.92
C LEU A 46 -3.24 -1.72 -21.86
N ILE A 47 -2.87 -2.80 -22.55
CA ILE A 47 -3.79 -3.65 -23.30
C ILE A 47 -4.55 -4.54 -22.32
N GLN A 48 -5.65 -4.00 -21.78
CA GLN A 48 -6.48 -4.65 -20.76
C GLN A 48 -7.96 -4.32 -20.95
N ARG A 49 -8.79 -4.67 -19.95
CA ARG A 49 -10.22 -4.33 -19.87
C ARG A 49 -10.47 -2.84 -20.14
N THR A 50 -11.59 -2.55 -20.79
CA THR A 50 -11.99 -1.18 -21.17
C THR A 50 -12.96 -0.53 -20.19
N GLU A 51 -13.56 -1.32 -19.30
CA GLU A 51 -14.47 -0.87 -18.24
C GLU A 51 -13.98 -1.40 -16.89
N TRP A 52 -14.16 -0.61 -15.83
CA TRP A 52 -13.74 -0.94 -14.47
C TRP A 52 -14.95 -0.98 -13.53
N THR A 53 -15.10 -2.06 -12.78
CA THR A 53 -16.34 -2.37 -12.06
C THR A 53 -16.14 -2.78 -10.60
N SER A 54 -14.94 -2.64 -10.04
CA SER A 54 -14.64 -3.00 -8.65
C SER A 54 -13.72 -1.94 -8.03
N MET A 55 -13.64 -1.92 -6.69
CA MET A 55 -12.65 -1.12 -5.97
C MET A 55 -11.21 -1.64 -6.15
N ASP A 56 -11.07 -2.92 -6.49
CA ASP A 56 -9.79 -3.63 -6.60
C ASP A 56 -9.18 -3.56 -8.00
N GLY A 57 -7.87 -3.77 -8.06
CA GLY A 57 -7.05 -4.09 -9.23
C GLY A 57 -6.37 -2.90 -9.87
N THR A 58 -6.48 -1.71 -9.26
CA THR A 58 -5.79 -0.51 -9.76
C THR A 58 -4.28 -0.62 -9.60
N ASP A 59 -3.87 -1.28 -8.53
CA ASP A 59 -2.52 -1.70 -8.17
C ASP A 59 -1.82 -2.53 -9.26
N ASN A 60 -2.48 -3.60 -9.73
CA ASN A 60 -2.01 -4.46 -10.82
C ASN A 60 -1.49 -3.68 -12.04
N GLY A 61 -2.10 -2.53 -12.35
CA GLY A 61 -1.63 -1.67 -13.43
C GLY A 61 -0.22 -1.14 -13.18
N TYR A 62 0.03 -0.60 -11.99
CA TYR A 62 1.34 -0.12 -11.58
C TYR A 62 2.34 -1.27 -11.43
N GLU A 63 1.89 -2.42 -10.94
CA GLU A 63 2.75 -3.58 -10.71
C GLU A 63 3.42 -4.12 -11.97
N ALA A 64 2.73 -4.02 -13.12
CA ALA A 64 3.25 -4.46 -14.41
C ALA A 64 4.62 -3.85 -14.76
N PHE A 65 4.91 -2.65 -14.24
CA PHE A 65 6.16 -1.93 -14.51
C PHE A 65 6.93 -1.51 -13.25
N LEU A 66 6.44 -1.86 -12.04
CA LEU A 66 7.07 -1.45 -10.77
C LEU A 66 8.56 -1.82 -10.69
N SER A 67 8.94 -2.93 -11.33
CA SER A 67 10.31 -3.45 -11.28
C SER A 67 11.27 -2.72 -12.21
N PHE A 68 10.80 -1.89 -13.14
CA PHE A 68 11.65 -1.24 -14.14
C PHE A 68 12.62 -0.21 -13.52
N PRO A 69 12.20 0.73 -12.66
CA PRO A 69 13.14 1.64 -12.03
C PRO A 69 14.11 0.91 -11.09
N LEU A 70 13.65 -0.14 -10.39
CA LEU A 70 14.54 -1.00 -9.60
C LEU A 70 15.59 -1.69 -10.50
N PHE A 71 15.17 -2.21 -11.65
CA PHE A 71 16.10 -2.86 -12.58
C PHE A 71 17.14 -1.88 -13.14
N TYR A 72 16.73 -0.65 -13.46
CA TYR A 72 17.65 0.43 -13.81
C TYR A 72 18.68 0.67 -12.68
N LEU A 73 18.22 0.81 -11.42
CA LEU A 73 19.10 0.97 -10.25
C LEU A 73 20.12 -0.16 -10.07
N LEU A 74 19.74 -1.38 -10.45
CA LEU A 74 20.61 -2.57 -10.38
C LEU A 74 21.54 -2.72 -11.59
N GLY A 75 21.50 -1.78 -12.54
CA GLY A 75 22.44 -1.68 -13.65
C GLY A 75 21.86 -2.03 -15.02
N GLY A 76 20.53 -2.05 -15.16
CA GLY A 76 19.83 -2.00 -16.43
C GLY A 76 20.01 -0.66 -17.15
N GLY A 77 19.63 -0.60 -18.42
CA GLY A 77 19.86 0.57 -19.27
C GLY A 77 18.97 1.77 -18.95
N GLU A 78 19.45 2.99 -19.23
CA GLU A 78 18.72 4.26 -19.06
C GLU A 78 17.32 4.25 -19.73
N HIS A 79 17.21 3.59 -20.89
CA HIS A 79 15.93 3.45 -21.59
C HIS A 79 14.85 2.73 -20.76
N ILE A 80 15.23 1.83 -19.84
CA ILE A 80 14.30 1.17 -18.91
C ILE A 80 13.70 2.19 -17.95
N TYR A 81 14.51 3.11 -17.43
CA TYR A 81 14.03 4.20 -16.57
C TYR A 81 13.07 5.14 -17.33
N GLN A 82 13.40 5.46 -18.58
CA GLN A 82 12.52 6.27 -19.43
C GLN A 82 11.18 5.58 -19.71
N ILE A 83 11.20 4.27 -19.98
CA ILE A 83 9.98 3.47 -20.12
C ILE A 83 9.19 3.50 -18.81
N ALA A 84 9.85 3.30 -17.66
CA ALA A 84 9.16 3.32 -16.37
C ALA A 84 8.43 4.66 -16.11
N GLY A 85 9.09 5.78 -16.37
CA GLY A 85 8.45 7.11 -16.26
C GLY A 85 7.23 7.25 -17.18
N LYS A 86 7.36 6.83 -18.45
CA LYS A 86 6.25 6.84 -19.42
C LYS A 86 5.08 5.97 -18.96
N GLU A 87 5.36 4.74 -18.55
CA GLU A 87 4.32 3.78 -18.18
C GLU A 87 3.62 4.20 -16.88
N TRP A 88 4.34 4.77 -15.90
CA TRP A 88 3.72 5.40 -14.73
C TRP A 88 2.69 6.45 -15.14
N ASP A 89 3.06 7.40 -16.01
CA ASP A 89 2.18 8.48 -16.45
C ASP A 89 0.97 7.95 -17.24
N ALA A 90 1.20 7.01 -18.16
CA ALA A 90 0.14 6.43 -19.00
C ALA A 90 -0.85 5.58 -18.20
N ILE A 91 -0.36 4.76 -17.26
CA ILE A 91 -1.19 3.99 -16.33
C ILE A 91 -2.00 4.94 -15.46
N THR A 92 -1.35 5.93 -14.84
CA THR A 92 -2.03 6.93 -14.00
C THR A 92 -3.16 7.62 -14.75
N TRP A 93 -2.92 8.01 -16.01
CA TRP A 93 -3.94 8.61 -16.87
C TRP A 93 -5.07 7.62 -17.19
N GLN A 94 -4.74 6.38 -17.55
CA GLN A 94 -5.74 5.36 -17.88
C GLN A 94 -6.67 5.06 -16.69
N TYR A 95 -6.12 4.86 -15.50
CA TYR A 95 -6.91 4.59 -14.30
C TYR A 95 -7.66 5.82 -13.77
N ALA A 96 -7.20 7.04 -14.07
CA ALA A 96 -8.00 8.23 -13.83
C ALA A 96 -9.26 8.26 -14.70
N ASN A 97 -9.20 7.78 -15.95
CA ASN A 97 -10.38 7.66 -16.81
C ASN A 97 -11.34 6.53 -16.35
N TYR A 98 -10.85 5.54 -15.61
CA TYR A 98 -11.69 4.55 -14.93
C TYR A 98 -12.27 5.07 -13.60
N GLY A 99 -11.83 6.23 -13.13
CA GLY A 99 -12.30 6.84 -11.89
C GLY A 99 -11.74 6.22 -10.60
N THR A 100 -10.79 5.29 -10.70
CA THR A 100 -10.16 4.66 -9.53
C THR A 100 -8.95 5.45 -9.02
N VAL A 101 -8.37 6.31 -9.87
CA VAL A 101 -7.29 7.24 -9.53
C VAL A 101 -7.77 8.68 -9.64
N GLU A 102 -7.44 9.49 -8.66
CA GLU A 102 -7.69 10.93 -8.66
C GLU A 102 -6.49 11.66 -8.06
N ARG A 103 -6.10 12.79 -8.68
CA ARG A 103 -4.91 13.55 -8.27
C ARG A 103 -3.65 12.67 -8.18
N GLU A 104 -3.53 11.73 -9.13
CA GLU A 104 -2.45 10.73 -9.26
C GLU A 104 -2.37 9.73 -8.09
N PHE A 105 -3.40 9.63 -7.25
CA PHE A 105 -3.43 8.66 -6.15
C PHE A 105 -4.77 7.91 -6.13
N VAL A 106 -4.77 6.65 -5.72
CA VAL A 106 -5.96 5.79 -5.70
C VAL A 106 -7.03 6.40 -4.78
N THR A 107 -8.28 6.37 -5.22
CA THR A 107 -9.37 7.13 -4.58
C THR A 107 -9.73 6.66 -3.18
N GLY A 108 -9.75 5.34 -2.92
CA GLY A 108 -10.15 4.78 -1.63
C GLY A 108 -9.99 3.26 -1.60
N PHE A 109 -8.77 2.79 -1.34
CA PHE A 109 -8.40 1.38 -1.27
C PHE A 109 -7.51 1.10 -0.04
N ASP A 110 -7.05 -0.13 0.15
CA ASP A 110 -6.28 -0.51 1.35
C ASP A 110 -4.77 -0.39 1.17
N TRP A 111 -4.08 -0.34 2.32
CA TRP A 111 -2.61 -0.21 2.34
C TRP A 111 -1.85 -1.46 1.94
N PHE A 112 -2.51 -2.61 1.78
CA PHE A 112 -1.87 -3.78 1.18
C PHE A 112 -1.57 -3.45 -0.29
N HIS A 113 -2.60 -3.09 -1.04
CA HIS A 113 -2.49 -2.79 -2.47
C HIS A 113 -1.82 -1.43 -2.75
N HIS A 114 -2.01 -0.42 -1.89
CA HIS A 114 -1.23 0.82 -2.01
C HIS A 114 0.28 0.54 -1.88
N SER A 115 0.69 -0.37 -0.99
CA SER A 115 2.11 -0.70 -0.81
C SER A 115 2.70 -1.43 -2.00
N GLU A 116 1.93 -2.30 -2.66
CA GLU A 116 2.35 -2.95 -3.92
C GLU A 116 2.56 -1.92 -5.03
N SER A 117 1.62 -0.97 -5.16
CA SER A 117 1.65 0.07 -6.20
C SER A 117 2.75 1.12 -5.99
N TYR A 118 2.80 1.72 -4.80
CA TYR A 118 3.59 2.93 -4.56
C TYR A 118 5.05 2.63 -4.23
N THR A 119 5.44 1.37 -4.11
CA THR A 119 6.85 1.02 -4.20
C THR A 119 7.46 1.51 -5.52
N TYR A 120 6.67 1.62 -6.59
CA TYR A 120 7.07 2.22 -7.86
C TYR A 120 7.59 3.66 -7.68
N ILE A 121 6.87 4.54 -6.98
CA ILE A 121 7.32 5.93 -6.78
C ILE A 121 8.58 6.03 -5.92
N TYR A 122 8.81 5.08 -5.01
CA TYR A 122 10.03 5.03 -4.21
C TYR A 122 11.23 4.66 -5.08
N TYR A 123 11.07 3.70 -6.01
CA TYR A 123 12.15 3.37 -6.95
C TYR A 123 12.40 4.47 -7.97
N LEU A 124 11.36 5.17 -8.45
CA LEU A 124 11.54 6.36 -9.30
C LEU A 124 12.28 7.48 -8.56
N ALA A 125 11.96 7.69 -7.29
CA ALA A 125 12.65 8.66 -6.44
C ALA A 125 14.13 8.32 -6.23
N LEU A 126 14.44 7.04 -6.01
CA LEU A 126 15.80 6.56 -5.83
C LEU A 126 16.61 6.61 -7.14
N ALA A 127 15.96 6.33 -8.29
CA ALA A 127 16.58 6.38 -9.61
C ALA A 127 17.00 7.80 -10.03
N ASP A 128 16.18 8.81 -9.71
CA ASP A 128 16.48 10.22 -9.94
C ASP A 128 15.91 11.10 -8.82
N PRO A 129 16.70 11.36 -7.75
CA PRO A 129 16.26 12.18 -6.62
C PRO A 129 16.12 13.67 -6.97
N ALA A 130 16.60 14.11 -8.14
CA ALA A 130 16.43 15.49 -8.60
C ALA A 130 15.13 15.67 -9.42
N HIS A 131 14.39 14.61 -9.72
CA HIS A 131 13.20 14.66 -10.55
C HIS A 131 12.05 15.42 -9.85
N LEU A 132 11.82 16.66 -10.28
CA LEU A 132 10.90 17.60 -9.61
C LEU A 132 9.44 17.10 -9.54
N ILE A 133 8.98 16.36 -10.55
CA ILE A 133 7.62 15.80 -10.55
C ILE A 133 7.49 14.71 -9.48
N ASN A 134 8.49 13.85 -9.33
CA ASN A 134 8.46 12.77 -8.32
C ASN A 134 8.56 13.34 -6.91
N ARG A 135 9.38 14.37 -6.71
CA ARG A 135 9.40 15.14 -5.47
C ARG A 135 8.02 15.74 -5.16
N THR A 136 7.36 16.34 -6.16
CA THR A 136 6.02 16.93 -6.00
C THR A 136 4.97 15.88 -5.66
N ARG A 137 5.03 14.70 -6.29
CA ARG A 137 4.18 13.53 -5.95
C ARG A 137 4.37 13.11 -4.50
N ALA A 138 5.62 12.90 -4.07
CA ALA A 138 5.93 12.49 -2.70
C ALA A 138 5.33 13.44 -1.65
N LEU A 139 5.49 14.76 -1.86
CA LEU A 139 4.95 15.77 -0.93
C LEU A 139 3.42 15.83 -0.97
N ARG A 140 2.80 15.76 -2.16
CA ARG A 140 1.33 15.77 -2.31
C ARG A 140 0.69 14.53 -1.70
N TYR A 141 1.27 13.36 -1.90
CA TYR A 141 0.74 12.13 -1.32
C TYR A 141 0.91 12.14 0.19
N ALA A 142 2.05 12.59 0.72
CA ALA A 142 2.21 12.76 2.17
C ALA A 142 1.20 13.77 2.76
N ALA A 143 0.82 14.83 2.03
CA ALA A 143 -0.20 15.77 2.46
C ALA A 143 -1.58 15.11 2.68
N MET A 144 -1.92 14.07 1.91
CA MET A 144 -3.15 13.28 2.07
C MET A 144 -3.21 12.50 3.38
N TYR A 145 -2.08 12.31 4.06
CA TYR A 145 -1.96 11.50 5.28
C TYR A 145 -1.44 12.27 6.50
N THR A 146 -1.01 13.51 6.32
CA THR A 146 -0.56 14.39 7.42
C THR A 146 -1.65 15.35 7.90
N GLY A 147 -2.80 15.38 7.22
CA GLY A 147 -3.89 16.35 7.46
C GLY A 147 -3.69 17.70 6.76
N ALA A 148 -2.62 17.84 5.97
CA ALA A 148 -2.35 19.05 5.20
C ALA A 148 -3.25 19.19 3.95
N ASP A 149 -3.81 18.09 3.44
CA ASP A 149 -4.76 18.10 2.33
C ASP A 149 -6.22 17.98 2.84
N PRO A 150 -7.02 19.07 2.77
CA PRO A 150 -8.41 19.04 3.23
C PRO A 150 -9.34 18.18 2.36
N LEU A 151 -8.93 17.81 1.14
CA LEU A 151 -9.72 16.95 0.26
C LEU A 151 -9.50 15.46 0.54
N ALA A 152 -8.47 15.11 1.31
CA ALA A 152 -8.17 13.75 1.74
C ALA A 152 -8.00 13.69 3.26
N PRO A 153 -9.07 13.82 4.05
CA PRO A 153 -9.00 13.83 5.52
C PRO A 153 -8.81 12.42 6.10
N ASN A 154 -7.75 11.71 5.68
CA ASN A 154 -7.42 10.34 6.09
C ASN A 154 -6.93 10.27 7.55
N TRP A 155 -6.27 11.33 8.01
CA TRP A 155 -5.61 11.41 9.32
C TRP A 155 -6.46 12.14 10.35
N ASP A 156 -6.65 11.52 11.52
CA ASP A 156 -7.08 12.19 12.74
C ASP A 156 -5.84 12.52 13.59
N ALA A 157 -5.45 13.80 13.60
CA ALA A 157 -4.29 14.28 14.35
C ALA A 157 -4.47 14.26 15.87
N GLN A 158 -5.71 14.33 16.37
CA GLN A 158 -5.97 14.28 17.81
C GLN A 158 -5.76 12.87 18.35
N ARG A 159 -6.19 11.86 17.58
CA ARG A 159 -6.12 10.44 17.98
C ARG A 159 -4.93 9.69 17.39
N LYS A 160 -4.15 10.36 16.53
CA LYS A 160 -3.00 9.80 15.81
C LYS A 160 -3.40 8.50 15.09
N MET A 161 -4.40 8.58 14.21
CA MET A 161 -4.93 7.40 13.53
C MET A 161 -5.38 7.68 12.09
N ILE A 162 -5.29 6.65 11.25
CA ILE A 162 -5.92 6.64 9.93
C ILE A 162 -7.37 6.18 10.11
N ARG A 163 -8.31 6.92 9.52
CA ARG A 163 -9.73 6.84 9.89
C ARG A 163 -10.48 5.62 9.31
N SER A 164 -9.90 4.95 8.32
CA SER A 164 -10.49 3.76 7.69
C SER A 164 -9.39 2.85 7.14
N PRO A 165 -9.56 1.51 7.14
CA PRO A 165 -8.69 0.62 6.38
C PRO A 165 -8.71 0.88 4.87
N LEU A 166 -9.80 1.46 4.36
CA LEU A 166 -9.96 1.86 2.96
C LEU A 166 -9.85 3.38 2.87
N ASN A 167 -8.80 3.88 2.23
CA ASN A 167 -8.48 5.30 2.23
C ASN A 167 -7.70 5.69 0.96
N GLY A 168 -7.53 6.99 0.74
CA GLY A 168 -6.81 7.47 -0.44
C GLY A 168 -7.07 8.94 -0.75
N SER A 169 -7.06 9.28 -2.04
CA SER A 169 -7.17 10.67 -2.49
C SER A 169 -8.55 11.30 -2.24
N LYS A 170 -9.59 10.52 -1.94
CA LYS A 170 -10.91 11.03 -1.51
C LYS A 170 -11.11 11.02 0.00
N GLY A 171 -10.07 10.69 0.77
CA GLY A 171 -10.18 10.51 2.21
C GLY A 171 -10.61 9.08 2.60
N PRO A 172 -11.07 8.90 3.85
CA PRO A 172 -11.49 7.59 4.35
C PRO A 172 -12.78 7.13 3.69
N ARG A 173 -12.79 5.90 3.22
CA ARG A 173 -13.96 5.24 2.65
C ARG A 173 -14.69 4.48 3.75
N PHE A 174 -15.78 5.07 4.22
CA PHE A 174 -16.62 4.49 5.29
C PHE A 174 -17.73 3.57 4.78
N VAL A 175 -18.08 3.67 3.49
CA VAL A 175 -19.16 2.86 2.89
C VAL A 175 -18.60 2.19 1.64
N THR A 176 -18.81 0.88 1.59
CA THR A 176 -18.61 0.03 0.43
C THR A 176 -19.95 -0.49 -0.04
N THR A 177 -20.02 -0.86 -1.31
CA THR A 177 -21.22 -1.28 -2.02
C THR A 177 -21.04 -2.69 -2.55
N GLN A 178 -22.12 -3.33 -2.99
CA GLN A 178 -22.03 -4.64 -3.62
C GLN A 178 -21.03 -4.69 -4.77
N VAL A 179 -21.05 -3.67 -5.64
CA VAL A 179 -20.14 -3.54 -6.79
C VAL A 179 -18.67 -3.61 -6.38
N ASP A 180 -18.33 -3.07 -5.20
CA ASP A 180 -16.95 -3.07 -4.71
C ASP A 180 -16.43 -4.49 -4.45
N TRP A 181 -17.32 -5.37 -3.98
CA TRP A 181 -16.99 -6.72 -3.53
C TRP A 181 -17.36 -7.83 -4.51
N ASP A 182 -18.15 -7.55 -5.55
CA ASP A 182 -18.71 -8.58 -6.44
C ASP A 182 -17.65 -9.53 -7.01
N TYR A 183 -16.47 -9.01 -7.36
CA TYR A 183 -15.35 -9.82 -7.83
C TYR A 183 -14.79 -10.77 -6.75
N HIS A 184 -14.79 -10.34 -5.49
CA HIS A 184 -14.23 -11.08 -4.35
C HIS A 184 -15.20 -12.03 -3.69
N ARG A 185 -16.52 -11.87 -3.86
CA ARG A 185 -17.54 -12.74 -3.24
C ARG A 185 -17.19 -14.23 -3.37
N PRO A 186 -16.97 -14.81 -4.57
CA PRO A 186 -16.63 -16.24 -4.69
C PRO A 186 -15.28 -16.61 -4.07
N ILE A 187 -14.35 -15.66 -3.97
CA ILE A 187 -13.02 -15.87 -3.36
C ILE A 187 -13.15 -15.89 -1.84
N LEU A 188 -13.81 -14.88 -1.26
CA LEU A 188 -13.98 -14.68 0.18
C LEU A 188 -14.89 -15.73 0.83
N ALA A 189 -15.81 -16.34 0.06
CA ALA A 189 -16.58 -17.50 0.50
C ALA A 189 -15.68 -18.69 0.91
N ASN A 190 -14.43 -18.75 0.42
CA ASN A 190 -13.46 -19.79 0.77
C ASN A 190 -12.62 -19.45 2.01
N TYR A 191 -12.84 -18.29 2.64
CA TYR A 191 -12.17 -17.86 3.86
C TYR A 191 -13.12 -17.83 5.06
N LEU A 192 -12.56 -17.62 6.26
CA LEU A 192 -13.34 -17.48 7.49
C LEU A 192 -14.37 -16.37 7.33
N ALA A 193 -15.56 -16.59 7.88
CA ALA A 193 -16.55 -15.53 7.99
C ALA A 193 -15.96 -14.36 8.80
N PRO A 194 -16.11 -13.11 8.37
CA PRO A 194 -15.47 -11.96 9.03
C PRO A 194 -16.03 -11.68 10.43
N PHE A 195 -17.26 -12.12 10.71
CA PHE A 195 -17.95 -11.93 11.98
C PHE A 195 -18.53 -13.26 12.48
N GLU A 196 -18.48 -13.48 13.79
CA GLU A 196 -19.02 -14.68 14.46
C GLU A 196 -20.53 -14.60 14.69
N ASP A 197 -21.06 -13.38 14.72
CA ASP A 197 -22.42 -13.04 15.13
C ASP A 197 -23.32 -12.70 13.93
N ILE A 198 -23.04 -13.28 12.76
CA ILE A 198 -23.90 -13.15 11.58
C ILE A 198 -25.23 -13.85 11.86
N PRO A 199 -26.39 -13.17 11.75
CA PRO A 199 -27.68 -13.78 12.02
C PRO A 199 -27.93 -15.03 11.19
N GLY A 200 -28.28 -16.13 11.87
CA GLY A 200 -28.58 -17.42 11.22
C GLY A 200 -27.35 -18.23 10.78
N ALA A 201 -26.13 -17.72 10.93
CA ALA A 201 -24.93 -18.51 10.72
C ALA A 201 -24.63 -19.41 11.93
N ASP A 202 -24.17 -20.64 11.68
CA ASP A 202 -23.65 -21.52 12.73
C ASP A 202 -22.16 -21.24 12.95
N SER A 203 -21.86 -20.47 14.00
CA SER A 203 -20.50 -20.12 14.41
C SER A 203 -19.92 -21.05 15.49
N SER A 204 -20.50 -22.24 15.69
CA SER A 204 -19.97 -23.22 16.64
C SER A 204 -18.60 -23.79 16.23
N ASP A 205 -18.29 -23.80 14.93
CA ASP A 205 -16.95 -24.06 14.41
C ASP A 205 -16.16 -22.74 14.33
N PRO A 206 -15.02 -22.58 15.02
CA PRO A 206 -14.20 -21.37 14.91
C PRO A 206 -13.66 -21.11 13.49
N LEU A 207 -13.65 -22.13 12.62
CA LEU A 207 -13.23 -22.03 11.22
C LEU A 207 -14.40 -21.86 10.24
N PHE A 208 -15.60 -21.54 10.73
CA PHE A 208 -16.77 -21.45 9.89
C PHE A 208 -16.63 -20.36 8.81
N LYS A 209 -17.32 -20.62 7.70
CA LYS A 209 -17.39 -19.77 6.52
C LYS A 209 -18.85 -19.52 6.20
N VAL A 210 -19.11 -18.42 5.51
CA VAL A 210 -20.44 -18.13 4.96
C VAL A 210 -20.33 -18.04 3.44
N ASP A 211 -21.40 -18.37 2.74
CA ASP A 211 -21.42 -18.25 1.29
C ASP A 211 -21.67 -16.80 0.88
N TRP A 212 -20.59 -16.08 0.55
CA TRP A 212 -20.69 -14.70 0.08
C TRP A 212 -21.38 -14.61 -1.29
N THR A 213 -21.55 -15.71 -2.03
CA THR A 213 -22.25 -15.71 -3.33
C THR A 213 -23.77 -15.74 -3.19
N ASP A 214 -24.28 -16.07 -2.00
CA ASP A 214 -25.68 -15.87 -1.66
C ASP A 214 -25.95 -14.37 -1.38
N ASP A 215 -27.00 -13.81 -2.01
CA ASP A 215 -27.28 -12.38 -1.94
C ASP A 215 -27.82 -11.93 -0.57
N GLU A 216 -28.59 -12.79 0.12
CA GLU A 216 -29.14 -12.47 1.45
C GLU A 216 -28.05 -12.50 2.53
N VAL A 217 -27.15 -13.48 2.46
CA VAL A 217 -25.95 -13.57 3.31
C VAL A 217 -25.01 -12.40 3.03
N PHE A 218 -24.74 -12.09 1.76
CA PHE A 218 -23.84 -11.01 1.40
C PHE A 218 -24.38 -9.64 1.85
N ALA A 219 -25.70 -9.39 1.73
CA ALA A 219 -26.30 -8.15 2.23
C ALA A 219 -26.06 -7.96 3.74
N GLN A 220 -26.16 -9.03 4.53
CA GLN A 220 -25.87 -8.99 5.97
C GLN A 220 -24.38 -8.76 6.25
N VAL A 221 -23.49 -9.47 5.53
CA VAL A 221 -22.04 -9.29 5.66
C VAL A 221 -21.63 -7.86 5.31
N LEU A 222 -22.14 -7.31 4.21
CA LEU A 222 -21.84 -5.95 3.75
C LEU A 222 -22.30 -4.89 4.76
N ASP A 223 -23.50 -5.08 5.35
CA ASP A 223 -24.00 -4.20 6.40
C ASP A 223 -23.07 -4.20 7.62
N LEU A 224 -22.65 -5.38 8.09
CA LEU A 224 -21.70 -5.52 9.19
C LEU A 224 -20.32 -4.92 8.86
N ILE A 225 -19.81 -5.11 7.64
CA ILE A 225 -18.56 -4.48 7.17
C ILE A 225 -18.66 -2.96 7.27
N ASN A 226 -19.74 -2.36 6.76
CA ASN A 226 -19.92 -0.91 6.75
C ASN A 226 -20.18 -0.29 8.13
N GLN A 227 -20.77 -1.07 9.05
CA GLN A 227 -21.01 -0.66 10.43
C GLN A 227 -19.74 -0.76 11.28
N ARG A 228 -18.97 -1.83 11.11
CA ARG A 228 -17.93 -2.22 12.07
C ARG A 228 -16.51 -2.09 11.56
N MET A 229 -16.27 -2.39 10.29
CA MET A 229 -14.93 -2.63 9.76
C MET A 229 -14.36 -1.45 8.96
N THR A 230 -15.18 -0.72 8.22
CA THR A 230 -14.72 0.40 7.37
C THR A 230 -14.48 1.71 8.14
N ARG A 231 -14.73 1.73 9.46
CA ARG A 231 -14.73 2.93 10.31
C ARG A 231 -13.75 2.82 11.47
N CYS A 232 -12.58 2.27 11.20
CA CYS A 232 -11.53 2.09 12.20
C CYS A 232 -10.15 2.31 11.61
N ASP A 233 -9.16 2.48 12.48
CA ASP A 233 -7.76 2.25 12.11
C ASP A 233 -7.42 0.77 12.28
N VAL A 234 -6.53 0.28 11.42
CA VAL A 234 -6.08 -1.12 11.40
C VAL A 234 -4.54 -1.15 11.29
N PRO A 235 -3.86 -2.18 11.80
CA PRO A 235 -2.39 -2.28 11.72
C PRO A 235 -1.86 -2.17 10.30
N LEU A 236 -2.64 -2.62 9.30
CA LEU A 236 -2.29 -2.50 7.89
C LEU A 236 -1.94 -1.06 7.46
N ASN A 237 -2.59 -0.06 8.05
CA ASN A 237 -2.34 1.34 7.74
C ASN A 237 -0.94 1.81 8.15
N LEU A 238 -0.22 1.11 9.04
CA LEU A 238 1.17 1.43 9.41
C LEU A 238 2.09 1.49 8.18
N SER A 239 1.77 0.81 7.08
CA SER A 239 2.52 0.89 5.82
C SER A 239 2.60 2.30 5.23
N VAL A 240 1.66 3.21 5.56
CA VAL A 240 1.71 4.63 5.17
C VAL A 240 2.98 5.34 5.62
N THR A 241 3.64 4.85 6.67
CA THR A 241 4.91 5.39 7.14
C THR A 241 5.97 5.41 6.04
N SER A 242 5.95 4.46 5.10
CA SER A 242 6.84 4.47 3.92
C SER A 242 6.59 5.68 3.02
N LEU A 243 5.33 6.06 2.82
CA LEU A 243 4.95 7.21 2.00
C LEU A 243 5.42 8.52 2.64
N ILE A 244 5.23 8.64 3.96
CA ILE A 244 5.71 9.81 4.72
C ILE A 244 7.24 9.86 4.75
N THR A 245 7.88 8.70 4.87
CA THR A 245 9.34 8.58 4.82
C THR A 245 9.90 9.01 3.47
N ASN A 246 9.23 8.69 2.36
CA ASN A 246 9.64 9.18 1.05
C ASN A 246 9.65 10.72 0.98
N ALA A 247 8.63 11.38 1.54
CA ALA A 247 8.61 12.85 1.63
C ALA A 247 9.74 13.40 2.53
N TYR A 248 10.04 12.73 3.64
CA TYR A 248 11.18 13.06 4.49
C TYR A 248 12.51 12.95 3.72
N LEU A 249 12.74 11.88 2.96
CA LEU A 249 13.99 11.69 2.21
C LEU A 249 14.25 12.80 1.18
N TYR A 250 13.20 13.42 0.64
CA TYR A 250 13.32 14.56 -0.29
C TYR A 250 13.57 15.92 0.38
N THR A 251 13.28 16.04 1.68
CA THR A 251 13.19 17.35 2.36
C THR A 251 14.09 17.48 3.58
N GLY A 252 14.24 16.40 4.34
CA GLY A 252 14.82 16.41 5.68
C GLY A 252 13.92 17.07 6.73
N ASP A 253 12.65 17.36 6.41
CA ASP A 253 11.77 18.10 7.33
C ASP A 253 11.30 17.23 8.50
N ASP A 254 11.58 17.68 9.73
CA ASP A 254 11.25 16.96 10.97
C ASP A 254 9.74 16.75 11.20
N GLN A 255 8.87 17.47 10.48
CA GLN A 255 7.41 17.25 10.54
C GLN A 255 7.03 15.82 10.11
N TYR A 256 7.70 15.29 9.08
CA TYR A 256 7.44 13.95 8.58
C TYR A 256 7.99 12.89 9.54
N LYS A 257 9.17 13.14 10.12
CA LYS A 257 9.73 12.31 11.19
C LYS A 257 8.82 12.24 12.40
N THR A 258 8.35 13.39 12.86
CA THR A 258 7.44 13.49 14.02
C THR A 258 6.16 12.72 13.76
N TRP A 259 5.57 12.86 12.56
CA TRP A 259 4.36 12.14 12.18
C TRP A 259 4.55 10.61 12.23
N VAL A 260 5.66 10.10 11.68
CA VAL A 260 5.96 8.65 11.67
C VAL A 260 6.12 8.12 13.10
N LEU A 261 6.89 8.82 13.94
CA LEU A 261 7.11 8.43 15.34
C LEU A 261 5.82 8.50 16.16
N ASP A 262 5.02 9.55 15.99
CA ASP A 262 3.73 9.70 16.66
C ASP A 262 2.76 8.56 16.31
N TYR A 263 2.71 8.16 15.03
CA TYR A 263 1.81 7.11 14.59
C TYR A 263 2.27 5.72 15.06
N LEU A 264 3.57 5.44 14.98
CA LEU A 264 4.16 4.20 15.50
C LEU A 264 3.92 4.08 17.01
N GLN A 265 4.22 5.14 17.77
CA GLN A 265 4.02 5.16 19.22
C GLN A 265 2.56 4.92 19.60
N ALA A 266 1.61 5.51 18.85
CA ALA A 266 0.18 5.27 19.11
C ALA A 266 -0.19 3.78 18.98
N TRP A 267 0.39 3.07 18.01
CA TRP A 267 0.20 1.62 17.86
C TRP A 267 0.92 0.80 18.93
N GLU A 268 2.11 1.20 19.35
CA GLU A 268 2.81 0.58 20.49
C GLU A 268 2.00 0.69 21.78
N GLU A 269 1.43 1.86 22.06
CA GLU A 269 0.56 2.11 23.22
C GLU A 269 -0.72 1.27 23.17
N ARG A 270 -1.36 1.14 21.99
CA ARG A 270 -2.53 0.28 21.78
C ARG A 270 -2.19 -1.20 21.98
N CYS A 271 -1.03 -1.65 21.50
CA CYS A 271 -0.54 -3.01 21.71
C CYS A 271 -0.30 -3.28 23.20
N ALA A 272 0.36 -2.36 23.91
CA ALA A 272 0.58 -2.47 25.36
C ALA A 272 -0.74 -2.51 26.15
N ALA A 273 -1.71 -1.66 25.79
CA ALA A 273 -3.04 -1.64 26.39
C ALA A 273 -3.83 -2.94 26.15
N ASN A 274 -3.54 -3.66 25.07
CA ASN A 274 -4.13 -4.96 24.73
C ASN A 274 -3.26 -6.16 25.17
N GLY A 275 -2.49 -6.00 26.26
CA GLY A 275 -1.71 -7.10 26.85
C GLY A 275 -0.53 -7.57 26.00
N GLY A 276 0.02 -6.70 25.14
CA GLY A 276 1.15 -7.00 24.26
C GLY A 276 0.77 -7.69 22.96
N ILE A 277 -0.53 -7.82 22.65
CA ILE A 277 -1.02 -8.32 21.37
C ILE A 277 -1.54 -7.13 20.56
N MET A 278 -1.10 -7.01 19.31
CA MET A 278 -1.57 -5.94 18.43
C MET A 278 -3.09 -6.06 18.21
N PRO A 279 -3.92 -5.08 18.68
CA PRO A 279 -5.33 -5.05 18.30
C PRO A 279 -5.43 -4.78 16.80
N ASP A 280 -6.47 -5.28 16.14
CA ASP A 280 -6.62 -5.09 14.68
C ASP A 280 -7.71 -4.07 14.29
N ASN A 281 -8.33 -3.42 15.28
CA ASN A 281 -9.36 -2.41 15.05
C ASN A 281 -9.40 -1.37 16.18
N ILE A 282 -9.29 -0.10 15.78
CA ILE A 282 -9.38 1.07 16.66
C ILE A 282 -10.51 1.96 16.16
N GLY A 283 -11.57 2.12 16.95
CA GLY A 283 -12.75 2.85 16.54
C GLY A 283 -12.56 4.37 16.43
N PRO A 284 -13.59 5.09 15.96
CA PRO A 284 -13.54 6.53 15.72
C PRO A 284 -13.18 7.37 16.95
N GLU A 285 -13.51 6.88 18.15
CA GLU A 285 -13.17 7.56 19.39
C GLU A 285 -11.77 7.18 19.93
N GLY A 286 -11.03 6.33 19.20
CA GLY A 286 -9.69 5.87 19.58
C GLY A 286 -9.73 4.64 20.49
N THR A 287 -10.88 3.99 20.63
CA THR A 287 -11.07 2.85 21.54
C THR A 287 -10.87 1.52 20.80
N ILE A 288 -10.12 0.60 21.41
CA ILE A 288 -9.93 -0.77 20.89
C ILE A 288 -11.28 -1.50 20.90
N GLY A 289 -11.68 -2.12 19.79
CA GLY A 289 -12.91 -2.91 19.74
C GLY A 289 -14.21 -2.10 19.75
N GLU A 290 -14.16 -0.78 19.60
CA GLU A 290 -15.31 0.12 19.77
C GLU A 290 -16.52 -0.27 18.93
N LEU A 291 -16.29 -0.61 17.66
CA LEU A 291 -17.34 -1.01 16.71
C LEU A 291 -17.45 -2.53 16.58
N MET A 292 -16.74 -3.29 17.41
CA MET A 292 -16.66 -4.75 17.39
C MET A 292 -17.18 -5.37 18.71
N ASP A 293 -18.07 -4.68 19.41
CA ASP A 293 -18.63 -5.10 20.70
C ASP A 293 -17.54 -5.41 21.76
N GLY A 294 -16.46 -4.63 21.73
CA GLY A 294 -15.31 -4.77 22.62
C GLY A 294 -14.29 -5.83 22.19
N LYS A 295 -14.49 -6.53 21.06
CA LYS A 295 -13.49 -7.45 20.51
C LYS A 295 -12.32 -6.66 19.90
N TRP A 296 -11.12 -6.87 20.42
CA TRP A 296 -9.88 -6.27 19.90
C TRP A 296 -9.43 -6.83 18.55
N TRP A 297 -10.14 -7.85 18.04
CA TRP A 297 -9.91 -8.50 16.75
C TRP A 297 -11.15 -8.40 15.84
N GLY A 298 -10.98 -8.61 14.53
CA GLY A 298 -12.05 -8.61 13.53
C GLY A 298 -11.98 -7.46 12.50
N GLY A 299 -10.93 -6.64 12.54
CA GLY A 299 -10.67 -5.59 11.55
C GLY A 299 -10.30 -6.11 10.16
N TYR A 300 -10.32 -5.21 9.19
CA TYR A 300 -9.93 -5.49 7.80
C TYR A 300 -8.44 -5.85 7.72
N TYR A 301 -8.10 -6.95 7.02
CA TYR A 301 -6.77 -7.56 7.08
C TYR A 301 -6.26 -7.89 8.51
N GLY A 302 -7.18 -8.01 9.47
CA GLY A 302 -6.92 -8.37 10.85
C GLY A 302 -6.76 -9.88 11.08
N TRP A 303 -6.85 -10.30 12.34
CA TRP A 303 -6.56 -11.66 12.78
C TRP A 303 -7.46 -12.74 12.15
N ARG A 304 -8.69 -12.38 11.78
CA ARG A 304 -9.67 -13.28 11.17
C ARG A 304 -9.76 -13.15 9.65
N TRP A 305 -9.22 -12.07 9.09
CA TRP A 305 -9.31 -11.79 7.66
C TRP A 305 -8.39 -12.72 6.86
N PRO A 306 -8.68 -12.98 5.56
CA PRO A 306 -7.72 -13.56 4.64
C PRO A 306 -6.29 -12.99 4.79
N HIS A 307 -5.28 -13.83 4.59
CA HIS A 307 -3.86 -13.49 4.72
C HIS A 307 -3.37 -13.18 6.16
N GLY A 308 -4.27 -12.95 7.12
CA GLY A 308 -4.05 -13.05 8.57
C GLY A 308 -2.89 -12.22 9.13
N ALA A 309 -2.20 -12.79 10.12
CA ALA A 309 -1.18 -12.14 10.95
C ALA A 309 -0.05 -11.44 10.17
N ARG A 310 0.21 -11.87 8.92
CA ARG A 310 1.22 -11.24 8.05
C ARG A 310 0.94 -9.75 7.83
N ASN A 311 -0.32 -9.39 7.62
CA ASN A 311 -0.76 -8.01 7.39
C ASN A 311 -0.87 -7.17 8.65
N ILE A 312 -0.44 -7.73 9.78
CA ILE A 312 -0.28 -7.03 11.05
C ILE A 312 1.20 -6.86 11.34
N VAL A 313 1.99 -7.93 11.19
CA VAL A 313 3.42 -7.94 11.50
C VAL A 313 4.25 -7.17 10.48
N GLU A 314 4.01 -7.35 9.17
CA GLU A 314 4.81 -6.67 8.14
C GLU A 314 4.66 -5.14 8.18
N PRO A 315 3.44 -4.56 8.25
CA PRO A 315 3.27 -3.11 8.40
C PRO A 315 3.92 -2.53 9.67
N ALA A 316 3.89 -3.27 10.79
CA ALA A 316 4.58 -2.87 12.01
C ALA A 316 6.11 -2.84 11.82
N GLN A 317 6.68 -3.84 11.12
CA GLN A 317 8.10 -3.85 10.77
C GLN A 317 8.47 -2.72 9.81
N VAL A 318 7.59 -2.41 8.84
CA VAL A 318 7.76 -1.28 7.93
C VAL A 318 7.83 0.04 8.70
N ALA A 319 6.88 0.28 9.61
CA ALA A 319 6.87 1.50 10.43
C ALA A 319 8.10 1.61 11.35
N GLY A 320 8.49 0.51 12.00
CA GLY A 320 9.72 0.46 12.80
C GLY A 320 10.98 0.74 11.95
N SER A 321 11.05 0.18 10.74
CA SER A 321 12.19 0.42 9.82
C SER A 321 12.26 1.87 9.35
N CYS A 322 11.11 2.49 9.08
CA CYS A 322 11.02 3.91 8.76
C CYS A 322 11.48 4.79 9.92
N ALA A 323 11.03 4.49 11.14
CA ALA A 323 11.46 5.18 12.35
C ALA A 323 12.97 5.06 12.56
N LEU A 324 13.52 3.83 12.48
CA LEU A 324 14.96 3.56 12.61
C LEU A 324 15.79 4.37 11.60
N LEU A 325 15.36 4.44 10.34
CA LEU A 325 16.03 5.24 9.31
C LEU A 325 16.11 6.73 9.69
N MET A 326 15.07 7.26 10.34
CA MET A 326 14.96 8.68 10.69
C MET A 326 15.63 9.06 12.01
N THR A 327 15.72 8.12 12.96
CA THR A 327 16.29 8.37 14.29
C THR A 327 17.75 7.93 14.37
N GLY A 328 18.10 6.82 13.72
CA GLY A 328 19.39 6.14 13.92
C GLY A 328 19.52 5.48 15.30
N ASP A 329 18.42 5.28 16.01
CA ASP A 329 18.40 4.64 17.32
C ASP A 329 18.35 3.11 17.14
N ASP A 330 19.48 2.43 17.36
CA ASP A 330 19.65 0.96 17.28
C ASP A 330 19.04 0.19 18.45
#